data_AF-A0A2P7BJ02-F1
#
_entry.id   AF-A0A2P7BJ02-F1
#
_cell.length_a   1.000
_cell.length_b   1.000
_cell.length_c   1.000
_cell.angle_alpha   90.00
_cell.angle_beta   90.00
_cell.angle_gamma   90.00
#
_symmetry.space_group_name_H-M   'P 1'
#
loop_
_entity.id
_entity.type
_entity.pdbx_description
1 polymer ?
#
loop_
_entity_poly.entity_id
_entity_poly.type
_entity_poly.pdbx_seq_one_letter_code
_entity_poly.pdbx_strand_id
1 'polypeptide(L)'
;MDRYETFATWIFIVFGALIIAGLMAFAITTNDKAAFLFALASGCSAFFLGFAVIFDQPRLYGLILFLSVALIAASITAIVT
;
A
#
# COMPACT_ATOMS: atom_id res chain seq x y z
N MET A 1 -0.96 -16.63 18.12
CA MET A 1 0.03 -15.69 17.57
C MET A 1 1.34 -15.97 18.27
N ASP A 2 2.21 -16.73 17.62
CA ASP A 2 3.57 -16.91 18.09
C ASP A 2 4.29 -15.56 18.07
N ARG A 3 5.23 -15.37 19.01
CA ARG A 3 5.95 -14.09 19.16
C ARG A 3 6.68 -13.68 17.87
N TYR A 4 7.06 -14.66 17.06
CA TYR A 4 7.64 -14.49 15.73
C TYR A 4 6.64 -13.95 14.69
N GLU A 5 5.40 -14.43 14.69
CA GLU A 5 4.35 -13.98 13.75
C GLU A 5 3.95 -12.53 14.02
N THR A 6 3.82 -12.18 15.30
CA THR A 6 3.59 -10.80 15.73
C THR A 6 4.72 -9.89 15.26
N PHE A 7 5.99 -10.29 15.46
CA PHE A 7 7.14 -9.50 15.05
C PHE A 7 7.22 -9.31 13.52
N ALA A 8 6.97 -10.37 12.76
CA ALA A 8 6.89 -10.31 11.30
C ALA A 8 5.78 -9.36 10.83
N THR A 9 4.62 -9.39 11.47
CA THR A 9 3.49 -8.49 11.17
C THR A 9 3.89 -7.02 11.36
N TRP A 10 4.53 -6.69 12.49
CA TRP A 10 5.02 -5.33 12.73
C TRP A 10 6.02 -4.87 11.67
N ILE A 11 6.95 -5.75 11.27
CA ILE A 11 7.91 -5.47 10.20
C ILE A 11 7.20 -5.17 8.88
N PHE A 12 6.22 -5.99 8.48
CA PHE A 12 5.49 -5.79 7.24
C PHE A 12 4.73 -4.45 7.23
N ILE A 13 4.12 -4.08 8.35
CA ILE A 13 3.42 -2.80 8.48
C ILE A 13 4.42 -1.63 8.35
N VAL A 14 5.54 -1.69 9.07
CA VAL A 14 6.54 -0.61 9.07
C VAL A 14 7.17 -0.45 7.68
N PHE A 15 7.60 -1.55 7.05
CA PHE A 15 8.16 -1.49 5.70
C PHE A 15 7.14 -1.07 4.65
N GLY A 16 5.89 -1.55 4.75
CA GLY A 16 4.82 -1.13 3.85
C GLY A 16 4.55 0.37 3.93
N ALA A 17 4.45 0.92 5.14
CA ALA A 17 4.28 2.36 5.35
C ALA A 17 5.48 3.16 4.82
N LEU A 18 6.71 2.67 5.01
CA LEU A 18 7.93 3.33 4.55
C LEU A 18 8.01 3.37 3.03
N ILE A 19 7.66 2.28 2.34
CA ILE A 19 7.65 2.24 0.87
C ILE A 19 6.65 3.24 0.30
N ILE A 20 5.42 3.25 0.81
CA ILE A 20 4.36 4.14 0.34
C ILE A 20 4.72 5.61 0.61
N ALA A 21 5.23 5.92 1.81
CA ALA A 21 5.68 7.26 2.16
C ALA A 21 6.87 7.72 1.30
N GLY A 22 7.82 6.83 1.02
CA GLY A 22 8.95 7.11 0.13
C GLY A 22 8.49 7.41 -1.31
N LEU A 23 7.52 6.66 -1.81
CA LEU A 23 6.93 6.88 -3.14
C LEU A 23 6.21 8.23 -3.23
N MET A 24 5.45 8.59 -2.20
CA MET A 24 4.80 9.92 -2.12
C MET A 24 5.84 11.05 -2.02
N ALA A 25 6.88 10.89 -1.20
CA ALA A 25 7.95 11.88 -1.08
C ALA A 25 8.65 12.09 -2.43
N PHE A 26 8.95 11.01 -3.15
CA PHE A 26 9.54 11.10 -4.48
C PHE A 26 8.61 11.83 -5.47
N ALA A 27 7.32 11.46 -5.51
CA ALA A 27 6.34 12.11 -6.39
C ALA A 27 6.20 13.62 -6.12
N ILE A 28 6.31 14.04 -4.85
CA ILE A 28 6.34 15.47 -4.49
C ILE A 28 7.61 16.14 -5.05
N THR A 29 8.77 15.50 -4.95
CA THR A 29 10.04 16.06 -5.47
C THR A 29 10.06 16.19 -7.00
N THR A 30 9.41 15.28 -7.72
CA THR A 30 9.30 15.34 -9.19
C THR A 30 8.14 16.18 -9.68
N ASN A 31 7.35 16.79 -8.78
CA ASN A 31 6.10 17.50 -9.09
C ASN A 31 5.07 16.66 -9.87
N ASP A 32 5.16 15.33 -9.76
CA ASP A 32 4.29 14.42 -10.50
C ASP A 32 3.02 14.11 -9.71
N LYS A 33 1.94 14.80 -10.08
CA LYS A 33 0.64 14.68 -9.42
C LYS A 33 0.02 13.30 -9.59
N ALA A 34 0.23 12.65 -10.73
CA ALA A 34 -0.36 11.35 -11.02
C ALA A 34 0.24 10.29 -10.11
N ALA A 35 1.57 10.25 -10.03
CA ALA A 35 2.30 9.35 -9.14
C ALA A 35 1.88 9.54 -7.67
N PHE A 36 1.75 10.78 -7.21
CA PHE A 36 1.31 11.06 -5.83
C PHE A 36 -0.10 10.52 -5.55
N LEU A 37 -1.05 10.73 -6.47
CA LEU A 37 -2.43 10.27 -6.29
C LEU A 37 -2.53 8.74 -6.30
N PHE A 38 -1.75 8.05 -7.13
CA PHE A 38 -1.70 6.58 -7.14
C PHE A 38 -1.08 6.01 -5.86
N ALA A 39 0.01 6.60 -5.38
CA ALA A 39 0.64 6.21 -4.11
C ALA A 39 -0.31 6.44 -2.91
N LEU A 40 -1.00 7.58 -2.88
CA LEU A 40 -1.99 7.91 -1.85
C LEU A 40 -3.18 6.94 -1.88
N ALA A 41 -3.73 6.68 -3.07
CA ALA A 41 -4.84 5.77 -3.24
C ALA A 41 -4.48 4.32 -2.84
N SER A 42 -3.23 3.88 -3.06
CA SER A 42 -2.75 2.60 -2.54
C SER A 42 -2.71 2.57 -1.01
N GLY A 43 -2.30 3.67 -0.37
CA GLY A 43 -2.31 3.78 1.09
C GLY A 43 -3.73 3.71 1.65
N CYS A 44 -4.68 4.41 1.00
CA CYS A 44 -6.10 4.33 1.36
C CYS A 44 -6.68 2.92 1.17
N SER A 45 -6.40 2.25 0.06
CA SER A 45 -6.87 0.86 -0.15
C SER A 45 -6.28 -0.10 0.88
N ALA A 46 -5.01 0.07 1.25
CA ALA A 46 -4.37 -0.72 2.29
C ALA A 46 -5.03 -0.53 3.67
N PHE A 47 -5.51 0.69 3.99
CA PHE A 47 -6.29 0.93 5.20
C PHE A 47 -7.61 0.14 5.21
N PHE A 48 -8.29 0.05 4.06
CA PHE A 48 -9.54 -0.70 3.95
C PHE A 48 -9.36 -2.23 4.07
N LEU A 49 -8.15 -2.77 3.86
CA LEU A 49 -7.86 -4.18 4.16
C LEU A 49 -8.10 -4.52 5.63
N GLY A 50 -7.87 -3.57 6.55
CA GLY A 50 -8.11 -3.78 7.98
C GLY A 50 -9.57 -4.14 8.28
N PHE A 51 -10.52 -3.49 7.60
CA PHE A 51 -11.94 -3.83 7.72
C PHE A 51 -12.27 -5.17 7.07
N ALA A 52 -11.69 -5.48 5.90
CA ALA A 52 -11.92 -6.76 5.22
C ALA A 52 -11.48 -7.97 6.07
N VAL A 53 -10.40 -7.82 6.84
CA VAL A 53 -9.95 -8.83 7.82
C VAL A 53 -10.95 -8.97 8.96
N ILE A 54 -11.47 -7.87 9.50
CA ILE A 54 -12.46 -7.89 10.60
C ILE A 54 -13.77 -8.58 10.18
N PHE A 55 -14.18 -8.42 8.92
CA PHE A 55 -15.40 -9.05 8.38
C PHE A 55 -15.19 -10.48 7.88
N ASP A 56 -14.01 -11.07 8.08
CA ASP A 56 -13.67 -12.46 7.71
C ASP A 56 -14.03 -12.79 6.24
N GLN A 57 -13.82 -11.81 5.35
CA GLN A 57 -14.13 -11.90 3.91
C GLN A 57 -12.84 -12.08 3.10
N PRO A 58 -12.33 -13.31 2.94
CA PRO A 58 -11.04 -13.58 2.30
C PRO A 58 -11.00 -13.13 0.83
N ARG A 59 -12.15 -13.14 0.14
CA ARG A 59 -12.27 -12.68 -1.24
C ARG A 59 -12.08 -11.17 -1.37
N LEU A 60 -12.68 -10.39 -0.46
CA LEU A 60 -12.52 -8.93 -0.44
C LEU A 60 -11.10 -8.53 -0.07
N TYR A 61 -10.51 -9.24 0.89
CA TYR A 61 -9.11 -9.02 1.27
C TYR A 61 -8.17 -9.19 0.07
N GLY A 62 -8.27 -10.31 -0.66
CA GLY A 62 -7.42 -10.55 -1.83
C GLY A 62 -7.62 -9.51 -2.94
N LEU A 63 -8.86 -9.08 -3.17
CA LEU A 63 -9.18 -8.12 -4.23
C LEU A 63 -8.62 -6.72 -3.92
N ILE A 64 -8.75 -6.24 -2.68
CA ILE A 64 -8.23 -4.94 -2.25
C ILE A 64 -6.68 -4.96 -2.21
N LEU A 65 -6.08 -6.11 -1.88
CA LEU A 65 -4.63 -6.27 -1.87
C LEU A 65 -4.09 -6.20 -3.30
N PHE A 66 -4.72 -6.93 -4.24
CA PHE A 66 -4.37 -6.85 -5.65
C PHE A 66 -4.51 -5.43 -6.20
N LEU A 67 -5.59 -4.73 -5.83
CA LEU A 67 -5.81 -3.34 -6.22
C LEU A 67 -4.68 -2.43 -5.70
N SER A 68 -4.30 -2.59 -4.43
CA SER A 68 -3.19 -1.82 -3.83
C SER A 68 -1.88 -2.02 -4.60
N VAL A 69 -1.56 -3.27 -4.96
CA VAL A 69 -0.36 -3.59 -5.75
C VAL A 69 -0.42 -2.95 -7.14
N ALA A 70 -1.57 -3.01 -7.80
CA ALA A 70 -1.76 -2.38 -9.12
C ALA A 70 -1.58 -0.85 -9.07
N LEU A 71 -2.05 -0.20 -8.00
CA LEU A 71 -1.88 1.24 -7.81
C LEU A 71 -0.41 1.63 -7.55
N ILE A 72 0.33 0.84 -6.77
CA ILE A 72 1.78 1.06 -6.60
C ILE A 72 2.51 0.90 -7.94
N ALA A 73 2.18 -0.14 -8.70
CA ALA A 73 2.76 -0.33 -10.03
C ALA A 73 2.44 0.85 -10.96
N ALA A 74 1.20 1.33 -10.96
CA ALA A 74 0.79 2.51 -11.73
C ALA A 74 1.55 3.77 -11.32
N SER A 75 1.75 3.98 -10.01
CA SER A 75 2.56 5.07 -9.49
C SER A 75 4.01 5.00 -9.96
N ILE A 76 4.61 3.80 -9.99
CA ILE A 76 5.98 3.61 -10.47
C ILE A 76 6.06 3.87 -11.98
N THR A 77 5.09 3.37 -12.76
CA THR A 77 5.08 3.63 -14.21
C THR A 77 4.95 5.11 -14.52
N ALA A 78 4.14 5.87 -13.76
CA ALA A 78 4.02 7.31 -13.94
C ALA A 78 5.34 8.06 -13.68
N ILE A 79 6.15 7.58 -12.73
CA ILE A 79 7.47 8.16 -12.42
C ILE A 79 8.50 7.91 -13.55
N VAL A 80 8.42 6.77 -14.21
CA VAL A 80 9.45 6.30 -15.16
C VAL A 80 9.16 6.73 -16.60
N THR A 81 7.94 7.16 -16.89
CA THR A 81 7.51 7.69 -18.21
C THR A 81 7.78 9.18 -18.34
#